data_AF-A0A2G9V2X4-F1
#
_entry.id   AF-A0A2G9V2X4-F1
#
_cell.length_a   1.000
_cell.length_b   1.000
_cell.length_c   1.000
_cell.angle_alpha   90.00
_cell.angle_beta   90.00
_cell.angle_gamma   90.00
#
_symmetry.space_group_name_H-M   'P 1'
#
loop_
_entity.id
_entity.type
_entity.pdbx_description
1 polymer ?
#
loop_
_entity_poly.entity_id
_entity_poly.type
_entity_poly.pdbx_seq_one_letter_code
_entity_poly.pdbx_strand_id
1 'polypeptide(L)'
;MEVNSKCYEDCHSAVMAVLSGGSSLFVPGYRSKLKEIAAEVSTAEEKKKRILPELKRKRAEYEQMAKKNSAESSELKTREVEVKKYREELSAITYNEELDTKNRDTLATYQHEVQQMQIKLNILHQKNPRIHFTYKDPFVGFNRDDVRGCVATLFRIKDPKYALALEIAAGSFVVCQMYLMHYVNEEKYY
;
A
#
# COMPACT_ATOMS: atom_id res chain seq x y z
N MET A 1 -35.56 38.41 -36.97
CA MET A 1 -36.88 39.02 -37.21
C MET A 1 -37.32 39.68 -35.93
N GLU A 2 -36.85 40.92 -35.71
CA GLU A 2 -37.32 41.75 -34.60
C GLU A 2 -38.72 42.25 -34.97
N VAL A 3 -39.73 41.64 -34.39
CA VAL A 3 -41.11 42.14 -34.51
C VAL A 3 -41.12 43.48 -33.79
N ASN A 4 -41.30 44.55 -34.56
CA ASN A 4 -41.23 45.95 -34.15
C ASN A 4 -42.01 46.19 -32.84
N SER A 5 -41.28 46.25 -31.71
CA SER A 5 -41.84 46.35 -30.35
C SER A 5 -42.76 47.56 -30.18
N LYS A 6 -42.50 48.65 -30.91
CA LYS A 6 -43.40 49.82 -30.97
C LYS A 6 -44.75 49.47 -31.58
N CYS A 7 -44.78 48.73 -32.68
CA CYS A 7 -46.03 48.35 -33.35
C CYS A 7 -46.90 47.42 -32.47
N TYR A 8 -46.26 46.60 -31.62
CA TYR A 8 -46.97 45.73 -30.67
C TYR A 8 -47.51 46.52 -29.47
N GLU A 9 -46.73 47.46 -28.92
CA GLU A 9 -47.20 48.33 -27.84
C GLU A 9 -48.28 49.33 -28.30
N ASP A 10 -48.18 49.85 -29.52
CA ASP A 10 -49.18 50.74 -30.13
C ASP A 10 -50.52 50.00 -30.35
N CYS A 11 -50.48 48.76 -30.84
CA CYS A 11 -51.66 47.89 -30.94
C CYS A 11 -52.23 47.52 -29.57
N HIS A 12 -51.38 47.22 -28.58
CA HIS A 12 -51.82 46.90 -27.22
C HIS A 12 -52.52 48.10 -26.56
N SER A 13 -51.96 49.30 -26.72
CA SER A 13 -52.54 50.56 -26.23
C SER A 13 -53.91 50.85 -26.88
N ALA A 14 -54.03 50.65 -28.19
CA ALA A 14 -55.30 50.79 -28.90
C ALA A 14 -56.37 49.78 -28.44
N VAL A 15 -56.00 48.53 -28.16
CA VAL A 15 -56.92 47.51 -27.62
C VAL A 15 -57.34 47.83 -26.17
N MET A 16 -56.42 48.33 -25.34
CA MET A 16 -56.72 48.75 -23.96
C MET A 16 -57.63 50.00 -23.92
N ALA A 17 -57.49 50.92 -24.88
CA ALA A 17 -58.38 52.08 -25.03
C ALA A 17 -59.83 51.68 -25.42
N VAL A 18 -59.99 50.61 -26.21
CA VAL A 18 -61.31 50.02 -26.52
C VAL A 18 -61.93 49.35 -25.28
N LEU A 19 -61.11 48.78 -24.39
CA LEU A 19 -61.57 48.23 -23.12
C LEU A 19 -62.02 49.34 -22.15
N SER A 20 -61.36 50.50 -22.11
CA SER A 20 -61.69 51.65 -21.26
C SER A 20 -62.81 52.57 -21.79
N GLY A 21 -63.34 52.30 -22.99
CA GLY A 21 -64.65 52.83 -23.44
C GLY A 21 -64.62 53.96 -24.47
N GLY A 22 -63.55 54.09 -25.26
CA GLY A 22 -63.29 55.29 -26.08
C GLY A 22 -63.80 55.38 -27.53
N SER A 23 -64.54 54.44 -28.14
CA SER A 23 -64.91 54.60 -29.58
C SER A 23 -66.22 53.92 -30.04
N SER A 24 -66.87 54.56 -31.03
CA SER A 24 -68.28 54.41 -31.42
C SER A 24 -68.64 53.23 -32.34
N LEU A 25 -67.89 52.12 -32.31
CA LEU A 25 -68.24 50.88 -33.04
C LEU A 25 -68.73 49.83 -32.04
N PHE A 26 -69.98 49.96 -31.63
CA PHE A 26 -70.64 49.04 -30.70
C PHE A 26 -71.16 47.81 -31.46
N VAL A 27 -70.34 46.76 -31.53
CA VAL A 27 -70.79 45.41 -31.91
C VAL A 27 -70.95 44.58 -30.62
N PRO A 28 -72.18 44.22 -30.22
CA PRO A 28 -72.42 43.42 -29.02
C PRO A 28 -71.75 42.06 -29.14
N GLY A 29 -70.88 41.69 -28.19
CA GLY A 29 -70.25 40.35 -28.11
C GLY A 29 -68.74 40.29 -28.40
N TYR A 30 -68.17 41.22 -29.17
CA TYR A 30 -66.70 41.26 -29.36
C TYR A 30 -65.96 41.74 -28.10
N ARG A 31 -66.55 42.70 -27.37
CA ARG A 31 -65.97 43.24 -26.13
C ARG A 31 -65.96 42.22 -24.98
N SER A 32 -66.93 41.30 -24.93
CA SER A 32 -66.94 40.23 -23.91
C SER A 32 -65.87 39.18 -24.22
N LYS A 33 -65.76 38.76 -25.49
CA LYS A 33 -64.70 37.85 -25.95
C LYS A 33 -63.30 38.42 -25.72
N LEU A 34 -63.09 39.71 -25.96
CA LEU A 34 -61.81 40.37 -25.68
C LEU A 34 -61.46 40.38 -24.18
N LYS A 35 -62.45 40.56 -23.29
CA LYS A 35 -62.25 40.49 -21.84
C LYS A 35 -61.94 39.05 -21.37
N GLU A 36 -62.62 38.07 -21.95
CA GLU A 36 -62.40 36.64 -21.67
C GLU A 36 -61.00 36.20 -22.10
N ILE A 37 -60.59 36.55 -23.32
CA ILE A 37 -59.22 36.33 -23.83
C ILE A 37 -58.19 37.04 -22.95
N ALA A 38 -58.44 38.28 -22.51
CA ALA A 38 -57.53 39.00 -21.62
C ALA A 38 -57.39 38.33 -20.24
N ALA A 39 -58.48 37.80 -19.69
CA ALA A 39 -58.46 37.04 -18.44
C ALA A 39 -57.70 35.70 -18.60
N GLU A 40 -57.91 35.00 -19.72
CA GLU A 40 -57.17 33.77 -20.04
C GLU A 40 -55.66 34.04 -20.21
N VAL A 41 -55.28 35.11 -20.91
CA VAL A 41 -53.88 35.53 -21.06
C VAL A 41 -53.27 35.86 -19.70
N SER A 42 -53.97 36.62 -18.85
CA SER A 42 -53.50 36.95 -17.50
C SER A 42 -53.28 35.70 -16.65
N THR A 43 -54.24 34.77 -16.63
CA THR A 43 -54.10 33.51 -15.88
C THR A 43 -52.98 32.62 -16.43
N ALA A 44 -52.75 32.62 -17.75
CA ALA A 44 -51.65 31.90 -18.37
C ALA A 44 -50.28 32.53 -18.02
N GLU A 45 -50.18 33.87 -17.96
CA GLU A 45 -48.98 34.57 -17.55
C GLU A 45 -48.62 34.33 -16.08
N GLU A 46 -49.60 34.30 -15.19
CA GLU A 46 -49.40 33.95 -13.78
C GLU A 46 -48.91 32.50 -13.61
N LYS A 47 -49.50 31.55 -14.36
CA LYS A 47 -49.05 30.15 -14.41
C LYS A 47 -47.60 30.06 -14.92
N LYS A 48 -47.26 30.79 -15.99
CA LYS A 48 -45.89 30.87 -16.52
C LYS A 48 -44.92 31.43 -15.47
N LYS A 49 -45.28 32.51 -14.77
CA LYS A 49 -44.47 33.11 -13.70
C LYS A 49 -44.26 32.14 -12.53
N ARG A 50 -45.25 31.30 -12.20
CA ARG A 50 -45.13 30.25 -11.17
C ARG A 50 -44.25 29.08 -11.60
N ILE A 51 -44.40 28.59 -12.84
CA ILE A 51 -43.71 27.38 -13.31
C ILE A 51 -42.24 27.64 -13.68
N LEU A 52 -41.91 28.81 -14.23
CA LEU A 52 -40.54 29.15 -14.61
C LEU A 52 -39.49 29.00 -13.48
N PRO A 53 -39.71 29.50 -12.24
CA PRO A 53 -38.75 29.32 -11.16
C PRO A 53 -38.65 27.85 -10.71
N GLU A 54 -39.75 27.10 -10.70
CA GLU A 54 -39.71 25.66 -10.38
C GLU A 54 -38.91 24.87 -11.43
N LEU A 55 -39.07 25.20 -12.71
CA LEU A 55 -38.33 24.59 -13.81
C LEU A 55 -36.83 24.92 -13.72
N LYS A 56 -36.48 26.17 -13.38
CA LYS A 56 -35.08 26.55 -13.10
C LYS A 56 -34.51 25.79 -11.90
N ARG A 57 -35.27 25.66 -10.82
CA ARG A 57 -34.85 24.92 -9.61
C ARG A 57 -34.61 23.45 -9.93
N LYS A 58 -35.56 22.81 -10.62
CA LYS A 58 -35.46 21.41 -11.05
C LYS A 58 -34.27 21.17 -11.99
N ARG A 59 -33.97 22.10 -12.89
CA ARG A 59 -32.79 22.01 -13.77
C ARG A 59 -31.49 22.07 -12.97
N ALA A 60 -31.40 22.99 -12.01
CA ALA A 60 -30.23 23.09 -11.13
C ALA A 60 -30.06 21.84 -10.24
N GLU A 61 -31.15 21.30 -9.68
CA GLU A 61 -31.16 20.03 -8.94
C GLU A 61 -30.61 18.88 -9.81
N TYR A 62 -31.07 18.78 -11.07
CA TYR A 62 -30.64 17.74 -12.00
C TYR A 62 -29.16 17.86 -12.38
N GLU A 63 -28.68 19.07 -12.67
CA GLU A 63 -27.27 19.32 -12.97
C GLU A 63 -26.36 18.98 -11.76
N GLN A 64 -26.81 19.27 -10.54
CA GLN A 64 -26.09 18.91 -9.33
C GLN A 64 -26.06 17.38 -9.12
N MET A 65 -27.20 16.69 -9.33
CA MET A 65 -27.24 15.23 -9.27
C MET A 65 -26.36 14.58 -10.34
N ALA A 66 -26.36 15.10 -11.58
CA ALA A 66 -25.54 14.58 -12.66
C ALA A 66 -24.04 14.67 -12.32
N LYS A 67 -23.59 15.80 -11.74
CA LYS A 67 -22.21 15.97 -11.28
C LYS A 67 -21.84 14.99 -10.16
N LYS A 68 -22.72 14.82 -9.17
CA LYS A 68 -22.51 13.86 -8.07
C LYS A 68 -22.41 12.43 -8.58
N ASN A 69 -23.34 12.01 -9.44
CA ASN A 69 -23.35 10.67 -10.02
C ASN A 69 -22.09 10.40 -10.88
N SER A 70 -21.60 11.40 -11.61
CA SER A 70 -20.34 11.28 -12.35
C SER A 70 -19.13 11.12 -11.42
N ALA A 71 -19.07 11.86 -10.32
CA ALA A 71 -18.00 11.75 -9.33
C ALA A 71 -18.03 10.36 -8.65
N GLU A 72 -19.20 9.93 -8.18
CA GLU A 72 -19.41 8.61 -7.57
C GLU A 72 -19.05 7.46 -8.54
N SER A 73 -19.40 7.58 -9.83
CA SER A 73 -19.00 6.58 -10.84
C SER A 73 -17.49 6.49 -11.02
N SER A 74 -16.77 7.61 -10.95
CA SER A 74 -15.31 7.62 -11.04
C SER A 74 -14.64 7.04 -9.79
N GLU A 75 -15.19 7.30 -8.61
CA GLU A 75 -14.73 6.72 -7.35
C GLU A 75 -14.96 5.22 -7.33
N LEU A 76 -16.14 4.74 -7.77
CA LEU A 76 -16.43 3.31 -7.87
C LEU A 76 -15.42 2.58 -8.75
N LYS A 77 -15.10 3.11 -9.94
CA LYS A 77 -14.09 2.51 -10.82
C LYS A 77 -12.71 2.45 -10.14
N THR A 78 -12.34 3.49 -9.41
CA THR A 78 -11.08 3.53 -8.67
C THR A 78 -11.04 2.45 -7.58
N ARG A 79 -12.13 2.31 -6.81
CA ARG A 79 -12.27 1.27 -5.78
C ARG A 79 -12.27 -0.14 -6.38
N GLU A 80 -12.89 -0.36 -7.54
CA GLU A 80 -12.85 -1.65 -8.22
C GLU A 80 -11.43 -2.06 -8.63
N VAL A 81 -10.62 -1.10 -9.10
CA VAL A 81 -9.20 -1.32 -9.41
C VAL A 81 -8.41 -1.65 -8.15
N GLU A 82 -8.62 -0.91 -7.06
CA GLU A 82 -7.97 -1.19 -5.77
C GLU A 82 -8.34 -2.59 -5.25
N VAL A 83 -9.61 -2.98 -5.30
CA VAL A 83 -10.07 -4.31 -4.88
C VAL A 83 -9.43 -5.41 -5.72
N LYS A 84 -9.31 -5.23 -7.04
CA LYS A 84 -8.60 -6.19 -7.90
C LYS A 84 -7.13 -6.30 -7.51
N LYS A 85 -6.45 -5.17 -7.31
CA LYS A 85 -5.06 -5.12 -6.85
C LYS A 85 -4.87 -5.87 -5.52
N TYR A 86 -5.71 -5.60 -4.52
CA TYR A 86 -5.64 -6.28 -3.24
C TYR A 86 -5.94 -7.78 -3.34
N ARG A 87 -6.85 -8.20 -4.23
CA ARG A 87 -7.10 -9.62 -4.49
C ARG A 87 -5.89 -10.30 -5.13
N GLU A 88 -5.23 -9.64 -6.09
CA GLU A 88 -4.00 -10.15 -6.70
C GLU A 88 -2.89 -10.27 -5.66
N GLU A 89 -2.66 -9.24 -4.85
CA GLU A 89 -1.70 -9.25 -3.73
C GLU A 89 -2.01 -10.37 -2.75
N LEU A 90 -3.27 -10.54 -2.33
CA LEU A 90 -3.69 -11.64 -1.45
C LEU A 90 -3.46 -13.01 -2.08
N SER A 91 -3.73 -13.16 -3.38
CA SER A 91 -3.49 -14.43 -4.08
C SER A 91 -2.00 -14.75 -4.25
N ALA A 92 -1.15 -13.72 -4.31
CA ALA A 92 0.30 -13.88 -4.36
C ALA A 92 0.89 -14.30 -3.00
N ILE A 93 0.23 -13.96 -1.89
CA ILE A 93 0.63 -14.40 -0.55
C ILE A 93 0.29 -15.89 -0.41
N THR A 94 1.25 -16.73 -0.80
CA THR A 94 1.15 -18.19 -0.65
C THR A 94 1.63 -18.57 0.75
N TYR A 95 0.87 -18.18 1.78
CA TYR A 95 1.12 -18.62 3.14
C TYR A 95 0.62 -20.06 3.29
N ASN A 96 1.52 -20.95 3.68
CA ASN A 96 1.19 -22.34 4.02
C ASN A 96 1.50 -22.56 5.51
N GLU A 97 0.46 -22.65 6.31
CA GLU A 97 0.54 -22.82 7.76
C GLU A 97 1.25 -24.11 8.16
N GLU A 98 1.03 -25.21 7.43
CA GLU A 98 1.67 -26.51 7.67
C GLU A 98 3.18 -26.44 7.42
N LEU A 99 3.60 -25.71 6.38
CA LEU A 99 5.01 -25.51 6.06
C LEU A 99 5.69 -24.62 7.10
N ASP A 100 5.02 -23.56 7.55
CA ASP A 100 5.55 -22.69 8.61
C ASP A 100 5.71 -23.44 9.94
N THR A 101 4.70 -24.20 10.37
CA THR A 101 4.79 -25.03 11.58
C THR A 101 5.91 -26.06 11.48
N LYS A 102 6.03 -26.78 10.35
CA LYS A 102 7.13 -27.73 10.13
C LYS A 102 8.51 -27.06 10.17
N ASN A 103 8.63 -25.86 9.61
CA ASN A 103 9.89 -25.10 9.66
C ASN A 103 10.24 -24.66 11.09
N ARG A 104 9.25 -24.27 11.90
CA ARG A 104 9.47 -23.93 13.31
C ARG A 104 9.92 -25.14 14.13
N ASP A 105 9.28 -26.28 13.92
CA ASP A 105 9.63 -27.52 14.63
C ASP A 105 11.03 -28.02 14.26
N THR A 106 11.38 -27.97 12.98
CA THR A 106 12.73 -28.32 12.51
C THR A 106 13.78 -27.34 13.05
N LEU A 107 13.49 -26.04 13.07
CA LEU A 107 14.38 -25.04 13.65
C LEU A 107 14.62 -25.30 15.14
N ALA A 108 13.56 -25.56 15.91
CA ALA A 108 13.66 -25.89 17.33
C ALA A 108 14.50 -27.15 17.56
N THR A 109 14.32 -28.17 16.72
CA THR A 109 15.11 -29.41 16.77
C THR A 109 16.60 -29.12 16.52
N TYR A 110 16.94 -28.40 15.46
CA TYR A 110 18.33 -28.07 15.15
C TYR A 110 18.98 -27.19 16.23
N GLN A 111 18.23 -26.25 16.80
CA GLN A 111 18.73 -25.44 17.92
C GLN A 111 19.06 -26.30 19.12
N HIS A 112 18.20 -27.27 19.45
CA HIS A 112 18.47 -28.21 20.52
C HIS A 112 19.72 -29.06 20.23
N GLU A 113 19.85 -29.60 19.02
CA GLU A 113 21.02 -30.39 18.62
C GLU A 113 22.32 -29.58 18.71
N VAL A 114 22.33 -28.33 18.21
CA VAL A 114 23.47 -27.42 18.32
C VAL A 114 23.86 -27.20 19.77
N GLN A 115 22.89 -26.96 20.66
CA GLN A 115 23.15 -26.80 22.10
C GLN A 115 23.76 -28.06 22.71
N GLN A 116 23.22 -29.25 22.39
CA GLN A 116 23.77 -30.52 22.88
C GLN A 116 25.21 -30.76 22.38
N MET A 117 25.48 -30.45 21.11
CA MET A 117 26.83 -30.55 20.55
C MET A 117 27.79 -29.54 21.20
N GLN A 118 27.34 -28.31 21.48
CA GLN A 118 28.10 -27.29 22.18
C GLN A 118 28.50 -27.76 23.60
N ILE A 119 27.56 -28.38 24.32
CA ILE A 119 27.82 -28.95 25.66
C ILE A 119 28.89 -30.05 25.57
N LYS A 120 28.74 -30.99 24.63
CA LYS A 120 29.72 -32.07 24.42
C LYS A 120 31.11 -31.53 24.05
N LEU A 121 31.15 -30.53 23.18
CA LEU A 121 32.38 -29.84 22.78
C LEU A 121 33.06 -29.16 23.97
N ASN A 122 32.29 -28.46 24.82
CA ASN A 122 32.81 -27.83 26.03
C ASN A 122 33.38 -28.86 27.02
N ILE A 123 32.69 -30.00 27.21
CA ILE A 123 33.20 -31.09 28.06
C ILE A 123 34.52 -31.66 27.50
N LEU A 124 34.63 -31.83 26.18
CA LEU A 124 35.88 -32.27 25.55
C LEU A 124 37.01 -31.26 25.73
N HIS A 125 36.73 -29.97 25.58
CA HIS A 125 37.72 -28.90 25.82
C HIS A 125 38.17 -28.85 27.29
N GLN A 126 37.25 -29.04 28.24
CA GLN A 126 37.58 -29.09 29.67
C GLN A 126 38.46 -30.29 30.02
N LYS A 127 38.18 -31.48 29.46
CA LYS A 127 38.98 -32.68 29.69
C LYS A 127 40.35 -32.59 29.01
N ASN A 128 40.43 -31.94 27.86
CA ASN A 128 41.61 -31.91 27.01
C ASN A 128 42.06 -30.47 26.72
N PRO A 129 42.55 -29.70 27.71
CA PRO A 129 42.93 -28.30 27.51
C PRO A 129 44.07 -28.12 26.51
N ARG A 130 44.94 -29.13 26.34
CA ARG A 130 46.10 -29.10 25.42
C ARG A 130 45.75 -29.03 23.93
N ILE A 131 44.51 -29.37 23.57
CA ILE A 131 44.01 -29.29 22.18
C ILE A 131 42.96 -28.18 22.00
N HIS A 132 42.67 -27.43 23.07
CA HIS A 132 41.73 -26.31 23.02
C HIS A 132 42.51 -25.01 22.81
N PHE A 133 42.45 -24.49 21.59
CA PHE A 133 43.09 -23.23 21.22
C PHE A 133 42.07 -22.11 21.15
N THR A 134 42.29 -21.07 21.94
CA THR A 134 41.49 -19.84 21.91
C THR A 134 42.42 -18.66 21.75
N TYR A 135 42.03 -17.72 20.90
CA TYR A 135 42.76 -16.48 20.66
C TYR A 135 41.77 -15.33 20.51
N LYS A 136 42.25 -14.12 20.79
CA LYS A 136 41.52 -12.90 20.46
C LYS A 136 41.97 -12.44 19.08
N ASP A 137 41.05 -11.82 18.35
CA ASP A 137 41.39 -11.28 17.04
C ASP A 137 42.57 -10.30 17.18
N PRO A 138 43.66 -10.50 16.43
CA PRO A 138 44.87 -9.70 16.58
C PRO A 138 44.67 -8.24 16.15
N PHE A 139 43.71 -7.98 15.24
CA PHE A 139 43.32 -6.65 14.80
C PHE A 139 41.90 -6.66 14.21
N VAL A 140 41.31 -5.48 14.03
CA VAL A 140 39.95 -5.31 13.49
C VAL A 140 39.92 -5.74 12.01
N GLY A 141 38.96 -6.59 11.65
CA GLY A 141 38.83 -7.13 10.29
C GLY A 141 39.76 -8.32 10.00
N PHE A 142 40.40 -8.90 11.01
CA PHE A 142 41.18 -10.13 10.86
C PHE A 142 40.28 -11.29 10.38
N ASN A 143 40.74 -11.99 9.33
CA ASN A 143 40.05 -13.18 8.86
C ASN A 143 40.43 -14.38 9.74
N ARG A 144 39.47 -14.92 10.49
CA ARG A 144 39.70 -16.07 11.38
C ARG A 144 40.06 -17.35 10.63
N ASP A 145 39.75 -17.44 9.34
CA ASP A 145 40.04 -18.61 8.51
C ASP A 145 41.55 -18.80 8.25
N ASP A 146 42.35 -17.74 8.42
CA ASP A 146 43.81 -17.82 8.30
C ASP A 146 44.43 -18.65 9.44
N VAL A 147 43.70 -18.83 10.55
CA VAL A 147 44.12 -19.65 11.68
C VAL A 147 43.40 -20.99 11.65
N ARG A 148 44.12 -22.03 11.18
CA ARG A 148 43.58 -23.40 11.07
C ARG A 148 43.40 -24.11 12.42
N GLY A 149 44.03 -23.62 13.49
CA GLY A 149 43.94 -24.21 14.83
C GLY A 149 44.98 -25.28 15.11
N CYS A 150 44.70 -26.19 16.05
CA CYS A 150 45.66 -27.21 16.50
C CYS A 150 45.90 -28.29 15.45
N VAL A 151 47.16 -28.67 15.25
CA VAL A 151 47.55 -29.72 14.28
C VAL A 151 46.77 -31.02 14.51
N ALA A 152 46.59 -31.42 15.78
CA ALA A 152 45.82 -32.62 16.14
C ALA A 152 44.36 -32.62 15.65
N THR A 153 43.78 -31.44 15.37
CA THR A 153 42.39 -31.32 14.89
C THR A 153 42.26 -31.39 13.37
N LEU A 154 43.37 -31.21 12.65
CA LEU A 154 43.42 -31.06 11.19
C LEU A 154 43.48 -32.39 10.42
N PHE A 155 43.74 -33.51 11.10
CA PHE A 155 43.79 -34.82 10.48
C PHE A 155 42.94 -35.84 11.24
N ARG A 156 42.71 -36.99 10.60
CA ARG A 156 42.02 -38.15 11.18
C ARG A 156 42.93 -39.36 11.04
N ILE A 157 43.04 -40.14 12.11
CA ILE A 157 43.85 -41.36 12.14
C ILE A 157 43.02 -42.48 11.48
N LYS A 158 43.56 -43.12 10.44
CA LYS A 158 42.88 -44.21 9.73
C LYS A 158 42.64 -45.42 10.63
N ASP A 159 43.68 -45.81 11.37
CA ASP A 159 43.71 -47.00 12.22
C ASP A 159 44.03 -46.58 13.67
N PRO A 160 43.09 -46.70 14.62
CA PRO A 160 43.28 -46.20 15.98
C PRO A 160 44.39 -46.93 16.75
N LYS A 161 44.75 -48.15 16.35
CA LYS A 161 45.87 -48.93 16.91
C LYS A 161 47.23 -48.23 16.79
N TYR A 162 47.40 -47.33 15.83
CA TYR A 162 48.64 -46.58 15.63
C TYR A 162 48.62 -45.19 16.28
N ALA A 163 47.54 -44.81 16.97
CA ALA A 163 47.39 -43.47 17.52
C ALA A 163 48.51 -43.10 18.50
N LEU A 164 48.89 -44.02 19.40
CA LEU A 164 49.97 -43.80 20.35
C LEU A 164 51.34 -43.66 19.66
N ALA A 165 51.61 -44.48 18.64
CA ALA A 165 52.87 -44.40 17.91
C ALA A 165 53.01 -43.05 17.17
N LEU A 166 51.91 -42.57 16.59
CA LEU A 166 51.85 -41.25 15.94
C LEU A 166 51.98 -40.11 16.94
N GLU A 167 51.36 -40.23 18.12
CA GLU A 167 51.52 -39.25 19.21
C GLU A 167 52.98 -39.14 19.65
N ILE A 168 53.65 -40.27 19.89
CA ILE A 168 55.07 -40.31 20.27
C ILE A 168 55.96 -39.74 19.16
N ALA A 169 55.70 -40.12 17.90
CA ALA A 169 56.45 -39.64 16.76
C ALA A 169 56.30 -38.11 16.54
N ALA A 170 55.10 -37.58 16.78
CA ALA A 170 54.83 -36.16 16.64
C ALA A 170 55.21 -35.33 17.88
N GLY A 171 55.33 -35.95 19.06
CA GLY A 171 55.81 -35.32 20.29
C GLY A 171 54.97 -34.10 20.69
N SER A 172 55.64 -32.96 20.93
CA SER A 172 54.96 -31.70 21.30
C SER A 172 54.32 -30.96 20.11
N PHE A 173 54.52 -31.39 18.87
CA PHE A 173 53.95 -30.70 17.70
C PHE A 173 52.44 -30.93 17.56
N VAL A 174 51.87 -31.95 18.19
CA VAL A 174 50.41 -32.21 18.19
C VAL A 174 49.64 -31.37 19.21
N VAL A 175 50.32 -30.82 20.22
CA VAL A 175 49.66 -29.97 21.22
C VAL A 175 49.63 -28.52 20.75
N CYS A 176 48.53 -27.83 21.07
CA CYS A 176 48.47 -26.38 20.92
C CYS A 176 49.24 -25.74 22.07
N GLN A 177 50.56 -25.68 21.91
CA GLN A 177 51.39 -24.99 22.89
C GLN A 177 51.27 -23.47 22.66
N MET A 178 51.01 -22.75 23.76
CA MET A 178 50.75 -21.32 23.83
C MET A 178 52.01 -20.48 23.53
N TYR A 179 52.59 -20.63 22.34
CA TYR A 179 53.79 -19.90 21.91
C TYR A 179 53.47 -18.58 21.18
N LEU A 180 52.20 -18.31 20.87
CA LEU A 180 51.80 -17.14 20.07
C LEU A 180 51.83 -15.79 20.82
N MET A 181 51.96 -15.77 22.16
CA MET A 181 52.10 -14.50 22.91
C MET A 181 53.50 -13.88 22.82
N HIS A 182 54.52 -14.64 22.39
CA HIS A 182 55.87 -14.12 22.19
C HIS A 182 56.14 -13.71 20.74
N TYR A 183 55.51 -14.35 19.75
CA TYR A 183 55.80 -14.08 18.33
C TYR A 183 55.16 -12.79 17.78
N VAL A 184 54.00 -12.36 18.31
CA VAL A 184 53.31 -11.17 17.77
C VAL A 184 53.86 -9.84 18.32
N ASN A 185 54.67 -9.88 19.39
CA ASN A 185 55.29 -8.68 19.95
C ASN A 185 56.65 -8.33 19.32
N GLU A 186 57.29 -9.24 18.58
CA GLU A 186 58.61 -8.96 17.97
C GLU A 186 58.53 -8.39 16.54
N GLU A 187 57.43 -8.59 15.80
CA GLU A 187 57.29 -8.07 14.43
C GLU A 187 56.71 -6.64 14.32
N LYS A 188 56.60 -5.90 15.44
CA LYS A 188 56.26 -4.45 15.42
C LYS A 188 57.44 -3.52 15.67
N TYR A 189 58.66 -4.04 15.64
CA TYR A 189 59.89 -3.25 15.65
C TYR A 189 60.77 -3.58 14.44
N TYR A 190 60.25 -3.40 13.21
CA TYR A 190 61.02 -3.00 12.02
C TYR A 190 60.07 -2.41 10.97
#